data_AF-A0A821JW71-F1
#
_entry.id   AF-A0A821JW71-F1
#
_cell.length_a   1.000
_cell.length_b   1.000
_cell.length_c   1.000
_cell.angle_alpha   90.00
_cell.angle_beta   90.00
_cell.angle_gamma   90.00
#
_symmetry.space_group_name_H-M   'P 1'
#
loop_
_entity.id
_entity.type
_entity.pdbx_description
1 polymer ?
#
loop_
_entity_poly.entity_id
_entity_poly.type
_entity_poly.pdbx_seq_one_letter_code
_entity_poly.pdbx_strand_id
1 'polypeptide(L)'
;TGRCSFLTLQNFMSNNIGLQTTGQSQLMQVPQETNSVLNGSYIVFTCINGYTNMGGSLNVTCSSSGSWSPFPNCVLNGGGGGSQTTPIVPS
;
A
#
# COMPACT_ATOMS: atom_id res chain seq x y z
N THR A 1 11.98 -1.77 -22.73
CA THR A 1 11.52 -2.63 -21.60
C THR A 1 10.75 -1.77 -20.62
N GLY A 2 9.47 -2.06 -20.39
CA GLY A 2 8.68 -1.36 -19.36
C GLY A 2 9.29 -1.66 -17.99
N ARG A 3 9.65 -0.61 -17.26
CA ARG A 3 10.16 -0.71 -15.88
C ARG A 3 9.22 0.07 -14.98
N CYS A 4 8.92 -0.46 -13.81
CA CYS A 4 8.08 0.23 -12.83
C CYS A 4 8.96 0.96 -11.80
N SER A 5 8.57 2.20 -11.49
CA SER A 5 9.31 3.04 -10.55
C SER A 5 8.99 2.66 -9.10
N PHE A 6 10.03 2.48 -8.29
CA PHE A 6 9.88 2.28 -6.84
C PHE A 6 9.41 3.53 -6.10
N LEU A 7 9.61 4.71 -6.69
CA LEU A 7 9.01 5.94 -6.21
C LEU A 7 7.48 5.86 -6.14
N THR A 8 6.82 5.10 -7.04
CA THR A 8 5.37 4.89 -6.96
C THR A 8 4.98 4.04 -5.74
N LEU A 9 5.78 3.04 -5.40
CA LEU A 9 5.60 2.22 -4.20
C LEU A 9 5.86 3.04 -2.93
N GLN A 10 6.93 3.86 -2.94
CA GLN A 10 7.22 4.78 -1.85
C GLN A 10 6.12 5.82 -1.69
N ASN A 11 5.57 6.36 -2.78
CA ASN A 11 4.41 7.25 -2.70
C ASN A 11 3.20 6.53 -2.10
N PHE A 12 2.92 5.29 -2.49
CA PHE A 12 1.83 4.52 -1.88
C PHE A 12 2.05 4.35 -0.37
N MET A 13 3.26 3.98 0.08
CA MET A 13 3.58 3.82 1.51
C MET A 13 3.72 5.14 2.29
N SER A 14 4.12 6.24 1.63
CA SER A 14 4.39 7.54 2.26
C SER A 14 3.18 8.49 2.25
N ASN A 15 2.20 8.29 1.36
CA ASN A 15 0.98 9.11 1.33
C ASN A 15 0.06 8.78 2.52
N ASN A 16 0.43 9.30 3.68
CA ASN A 16 -0.42 9.52 4.86
C ASN A 16 -1.39 10.71 4.62
N ILE A 17 -1.96 10.84 3.42
CA ILE A 17 -2.94 11.88 3.13
C ILE A 17 -4.33 11.31 3.44
N GLY A 18 -4.71 11.35 4.72
CA GLY A 18 -6.09 11.50 5.20
C GLY A 18 -7.15 10.44 4.86
N LEU A 19 -6.87 9.46 4.00
CA LEU A 19 -7.76 8.33 3.73
C LEU A 19 -7.11 7.06 4.28
N GLN A 20 -7.88 6.28 5.04
CA GLN A 20 -7.48 5.12 5.86
C GLN A 20 -6.92 3.91 5.07
N THR A 21 -6.23 4.10 3.95
CA THR A 21 -6.01 3.04 2.95
C THR A 21 -4.56 2.87 2.46
N THR A 22 -3.63 3.79 2.76
CA THR A 22 -2.26 3.77 2.18
C THR A 22 -1.10 3.64 3.19
N GLY A 23 -1.34 3.92 4.48
CA GLY A 23 -0.33 3.76 5.55
C GLY A 23 -0.43 2.46 6.34
N GLN A 24 -1.35 1.56 5.97
CA GLN A 24 -1.75 0.40 6.79
C GLN A 24 -1.34 -0.94 6.16
N SER A 25 -0.48 -0.88 5.14
CA SER A 25 0.09 -2.03 4.46
C SER A 25 1.62 -1.97 4.52
N GLN A 26 2.26 -3.08 4.88
CA GLN A 26 3.71 -3.25 4.90
C GLN A 26 4.15 -4.12 3.72
N LEU A 27 5.38 -3.91 3.25
CA LEU A 27 6.02 -4.80 2.28
C LEU A 27 6.43 -6.08 2.98
N MET A 28 5.84 -7.21 2.57
CA MET A 28 6.35 -8.53 2.98
C MET A 28 7.57 -8.93 2.18
N GLN A 29 7.66 -8.47 0.92
CA GLN A 29 8.76 -8.83 0.03
C GLN A 29 9.32 -7.59 -0.66
N VAL A 30 10.59 -7.32 -0.41
CA VAL A 30 11.35 -6.28 -1.13
C VAL A 30 11.69 -6.83 -2.52
N PRO A 31 11.43 -6.08 -3.61
CA PRO A 31 11.89 -6.50 -4.93
C PRO A 31 13.42 -6.52 -4.97
N GLN A 32 14.01 -7.53 -5.61
CA GLN A 32 15.46 -7.71 -5.70
C GLN A 32 16.17 -6.50 -6.33
N GLU A 33 15.47 -5.76 -7.20
CA GLU A 33 15.94 -4.56 -7.88
C GLU A 33 15.00 -3.38 -7.60
N THR A 34 15.18 -2.71 -6.45
CA THR A 34 14.32 -1.57 -6.05
C THR A 34 14.43 -0.39 -7.01
N ASN A 35 15.57 -0.13 -7.64
CA ASN A 35 15.69 1.02 -8.56
C ASN A 35 15.23 0.74 -10.00
N SER A 36 14.91 -0.51 -10.35
CA SER A 36 14.57 -0.89 -11.73
C SER A 36 13.81 -2.20 -11.78
N VAL A 37 12.56 -2.16 -11.34
CA VAL A 37 11.69 -3.34 -11.36
C VAL A 37 11.37 -3.72 -12.81
N LEU A 38 11.82 -4.91 -13.22
CA LEU A 38 11.53 -5.48 -14.54
C LEU A 38 10.05 -5.88 -14.65
N ASN A 39 9.48 -5.76 -15.85
CA ASN A 39 8.13 -6.25 -16.08
C ASN A 39 8.00 -7.74 -15.74
N GLY A 40 6.93 -8.10 -15.04
CA GLY A 40 6.73 -9.45 -14.49
C GLY A 40 7.25 -9.65 -13.07
N SER A 41 8.01 -8.70 -12.52
CA SER A 41 8.33 -8.72 -11.09
C SER A 41 7.09 -8.35 -10.27
N TYR A 42 6.93 -8.97 -9.11
CA TYR A 42 5.83 -8.70 -8.20
C TYR A 42 6.33 -8.39 -6.79
N ILE A 43 5.49 -7.66 -6.07
CA ILE A 43 5.72 -7.23 -4.70
C ILE A 43 4.53 -7.67 -3.88
N VAL A 44 4.82 -8.29 -2.75
CA VAL A 44 3.80 -8.76 -1.82
C VAL A 44 3.68 -7.77 -0.69
N PHE A 45 2.47 -7.26 -0.52
CA PHE A 45 2.05 -6.45 0.60
C PHE A 45 1.31 -7.31 1.61
N THR A 46 1.27 -6.85 2.86
CA THR A 46 0.32 -7.34 3.85
C THR A 46 -0.26 -6.18 4.62
N CYS A 47 -1.50 -6.32 5.07
CA CYS A 47 -2.07 -5.36 5.99
C CYS A 47 -1.40 -5.49 7.36
N ILE A 48 -1.29 -4.37 8.07
CA ILE A 48 -0.85 -4.34 9.47
C ILE A 48 -1.87 -5.14 10.31
N ASN A 49 -1.42 -5.70 11.43
CA ASN A 49 -2.29 -6.41 12.35
C ASN A 49 -3.49 -5.53 12.77
N GLY A 50 -4.70 -6.08 12.70
CA GLY A 50 -5.97 -5.34 12.90
C GLY A 50 -6.63 -4.84 11.61
N TYR A 51 -5.97 -4.95 10.46
CA TYR A 51 -6.51 -4.57 9.15
C TYR A 51 -6.62 -5.80 8.26
N THR A 52 -7.61 -5.84 7.35
CA THR A 52 -7.56 -6.80 6.25
C THR A 52 -7.86 -6.18 4.91
N ASN A 53 -7.40 -6.87 3.86
CA ASN A 53 -7.62 -6.41 2.51
C ASN A 53 -9.13 -6.52 2.20
N MET A 54 -9.75 -5.39 1.95
CA MET A 54 -11.14 -5.31 1.51
C MET A 54 -11.24 -4.91 0.04
N GLY A 55 -10.11 -4.71 -0.62
CA GLY A 55 -10.02 -4.47 -2.05
C GLY A 55 -8.59 -4.56 -2.57
N GLY A 56 -8.44 -4.70 -3.89
CA GLY A 56 -7.15 -4.84 -4.55
C GLY A 56 -6.42 -6.15 -4.24
N SER A 57 -5.29 -6.37 -4.90
CA SER A 57 -4.46 -7.56 -4.71
C SER A 57 -3.25 -7.23 -3.84
N LEU A 58 -2.93 -8.09 -2.87
CA LEU A 58 -1.72 -7.95 -2.06
C LEU A 58 -0.46 -8.17 -2.90
N ASN A 59 -0.58 -8.86 -4.02
CA ASN A 59 0.49 -9.21 -4.96
C ASN A 59 0.47 -8.23 -6.14
N VAL A 60 1.12 -7.09 -5.94
CA VAL A 60 1.21 -6.00 -6.91
C VAL A 60 2.31 -6.31 -7.91
N THR A 61 1.94 -6.49 -9.18
CA THR A 61 2.87 -6.88 -10.24
C THR A 61 3.18 -5.69 -11.15
N CYS A 62 4.43 -5.58 -11.59
CA CYS A 62 4.86 -4.61 -12.59
C CYS A 62 4.42 -5.07 -13.99
N SER A 63 3.48 -4.34 -14.59
CA SER A 63 3.02 -4.61 -15.95
C SER A 63 4.08 -4.24 -16.98
N SER A 64 4.02 -4.87 -18.16
CA SER A 64 4.86 -4.52 -19.32
C SER A 64 4.66 -3.08 -19.80
N SER A 65 3.56 -2.43 -19.39
CA SER A 65 3.32 -1.00 -19.60
C SER A 65 4.21 -0.09 -18.74
N GLY A 66 4.95 -0.62 -17.76
CA GLY A 66 5.71 0.19 -16.79
C GLY A 66 4.83 0.76 -15.67
N SER A 67 3.61 0.24 -15.51
CA SER A 67 2.69 0.61 -14.43
C SER A 67 2.50 -0.54 -13.45
N TRP A 68 2.36 -0.20 -12.18
CA TRP A 68 2.01 -1.16 -11.14
C TRP A 68 0.55 -1.58 -11.23
N SER A 69 0.27 -2.83 -10.88
CA SER A 69 -1.09 -3.33 -10.69
C SER A 69 -1.80 -2.61 -9.53
N PRO A 70 -3.13 -2.72 -9.41
CA PRO A 70 -3.88 -2.07 -8.34
C PRO A 70 -3.37 -2.49 -6.96
N PHE A 71 -3.06 -1.50 -6.13
CA PHE A 71 -2.58 -1.70 -4.77
C PHE A 71 -3.68 -2.26 -3.86
N PRO A 72 -3.29 -2.96 -2.78
CA PRO A 72 -4.26 -3.45 -1.81
C PRO A 72 -4.88 -2.31 -1.02
N ASN A 73 -6.14 -2.50 -0.65
CA ASN A 73 -6.90 -1.62 0.22
C ASN A 73 -7.08 -2.30 1.57
N CYS A 74 -6.25 -1.91 2.54
CA CYS A 74 -6.33 -2.42 3.90
C CYS A 74 -7.29 -1.56 4.72
N VAL A 75 -8.32 -2.18 5.28
CA VAL A 75 -9.27 -1.51 6.19
C VAL A 75 -9.33 -2.25 7.52
N LEU A 76 -9.65 -1.53 8.58
CA LEU A 76 -9.70 -2.07 9.93
C LEU A 76 -10.82 -3.12 10.07
N ASN A 77 -10.48 -4.30 10.55
CA ASN A 77 -11.47 -5.33 10.90
C ASN A 77 -12.09 -5.01 12.26
N GLY A 78 -13.20 -4.29 12.24
CA GLY A 78 -14.03 -4.08 13.43
C GLY A 78 -13.70 -2.80 14.19
N GLY A 79 -14.57 -1.81 14.02
CA GLY A 79 -14.90 -0.75 14.99
C GLY A 79 -13.77 -0.24 15.89
N GLY A 80 -12.95 0.66 15.37
CA GLY A 80 -11.95 1.36 16.17
C GLY A 80 -11.09 2.24 15.29
N GLY A 81 -11.68 3.34 14.81
CA GLY A 81 -11.09 4.24 13.83
C GLY A 81 -9.61 4.49 14.07
N GLY A 82 -8.82 4.41 13.00
CA GLY A 82 -7.46 4.90 13.05
C GLY A 82 -7.51 6.32 13.57
N SER A 83 -6.73 6.58 14.62
CA SER A 83 -6.29 7.88 15.11
C SER A 83 -6.50 9.03 14.10
N GLN A 84 -7.72 9.58 14.07
CA GLN A 84 -7.95 10.97 13.78
C GLN A 84 -8.27 11.54 15.14
N THR A 85 -7.34 12.32 15.68
CA THR A 85 -7.48 13.04 16.94
C THR A 85 -8.82 13.75 16.91
N THR A 86 -9.83 13.19 17.58
CA THR A 86 -11.07 13.93 17.84
C THR A 86 -10.64 15.19 18.57
N PRO A 87 -10.97 16.40 18.10
CA PRO A 87 -10.81 17.58 18.93
C PRO A 87 -11.68 17.33 20.15
N ILE A 88 -11.03 17.12 21.29
CA ILE A 88 -11.70 17.00 22.57
C ILE A 88 -12.37 18.36 22.78
N VAL A 89 -13.70 18.43 22.67
CA VAL A 89 -14.45 19.65 22.98
C VAL A 89 -14.68 19.63 24.49
N PRO A 90 -14.02 20.49 25.29
CA PRO A 90 -14.36 20.60 26.70
C PRO A 90 -15.76 21.24 26.81
N SER A 91 -16.62 20.60 27.59
CA SER A 91 -17.95 21.11 27.99
C SER A 91 -17.80 22.20 29.05
#